data_AF-A0A6V7JY16-F1
#
_entry.id   AF-A0A6V7JY16-F1
#
_cell.length_a   1.000
_cell.length_b   1.000
_cell.length_c   1.000
_cell.angle_alpha   90.00
_cell.angle_beta   90.00
_cell.angle_gamma   90.00
#
_symmetry.space_group_name_H-M   'P 1'
#
loop_
_entity.id
_entity.type
_entity.pdbx_description
1 polymer ?
#
loop_
_entity_poly.entity_id
_entity_poly.type
_entity_poly.pdbx_seq_one_letter_code
_entity_poly.pdbx_strand_id
1 'polypeptide(L)'
;GPPPEQPLLLRVRRAIDCPEMPWQLRYIGQPELGDKSRPTIVRSSIDIGCSSTVVDFLTELGCRLDFEYMLRGYMFRKGRMKVTVSKIFKMGQGKMPDGMEAISQSYLVELSVLAPSGQDAIAEDMRIFAEQLKPLVQLEKIDYKRLVH
;
A
#
# COMPACT_ATOMS: atom_id res chain seq x y z
N GLY A 1 9.73 3.87 -31.03
CA GLY A 1 10.54 4.54 -29.99
C GLY A 1 10.69 3.61 -28.81
N PRO A 2 11.66 3.86 -27.90
CA PRO A 2 11.70 3.14 -26.63
C PRO A 2 10.36 3.32 -25.88
N PRO A 3 9.94 2.34 -25.06
CA PRO A 3 8.74 2.49 -24.26
C PRO A 3 8.86 3.75 -23.39
N PRO A 4 7.77 4.49 -23.16
CA PRO A 4 7.80 5.67 -22.30
C PRO A 4 8.32 5.25 -20.91
N GLU A 5 9.36 5.93 -20.43
CA GLU A 5 9.91 5.69 -19.09
C GLU A 5 8.82 6.01 -18.05
N GLN A 6 8.39 4.99 -17.30
CA GLN A 6 7.52 5.22 -16.16
C GLN A 6 8.34 5.89 -15.05
N PRO A 7 7.85 6.97 -14.44
CA PRO A 7 8.56 7.62 -13.36
C PRO A 7 8.71 6.67 -12.17
N LEU A 8 9.87 6.73 -11.52
CA LEU A 8 10.13 6.00 -10.28
C LEU A 8 9.22 6.55 -9.17
N LEU A 9 8.31 5.72 -8.67
CA LEU A 9 7.41 6.09 -7.57
C LEU A 9 7.92 5.50 -6.24
N LEU A 10 8.23 6.39 -5.31
CA LEU A 10 8.68 6.06 -3.96
C LEU A 10 7.63 6.47 -2.95
N ARG A 11 7.44 5.65 -1.91
CA ARG A 11 6.50 5.92 -0.81
C ARG A 11 7.26 6.06 0.49
N VAL A 12 7.18 7.23 1.10
CA VAL A 12 7.67 7.46 2.45
C VAL A 12 6.51 7.31 3.43
N ARG A 13 6.72 6.58 4.53
CA ARG A 13 5.72 6.36 5.58
C ARG A 13 6.31 6.58 6.96
N ARG A 14 5.52 7.12 7.87
CA ARG A 14 5.82 7.16 9.31
C ARG A 14 4.59 6.76 10.11
N ALA A 15 4.80 6.06 11.22
CA ALA A 15 3.73 5.82 12.19
C ALA A 15 3.59 7.09 13.05
N ILE A 16 2.37 7.59 13.19
CA ILE A 16 2.09 8.82 13.96
C ILE A 16 1.89 8.48 15.44
N ASP A 17 1.24 7.34 15.69
CA ASP A 17 0.97 6.74 17.00
C ASP A 17 2.21 6.10 17.64
N CYS A 18 3.21 5.75 16.83
CA CYS A 18 4.47 5.15 17.28
C CYS A 18 5.67 5.98 16.78
N PRO A 19 5.93 7.17 17.33
CA PRO A 19 6.97 8.08 16.83
C PRO A 19 8.39 7.52 16.96
N GLU A 20 8.60 6.54 17.85
CA GLU A 20 9.87 5.82 18.03
C GLU A 20 10.22 4.91 16.83
N MET A 21 9.23 4.55 16.01
CA MET A 21 9.46 3.70 14.86
C MET A 21 10.15 4.48 13.74
N PRO A 22 11.15 3.89 13.06
CA PRO A 22 11.84 4.56 11.98
C PRO A 22 10.87 4.87 10.84
N TRP A 23 11.18 5.93 10.10
CA TRP A 23 10.52 6.21 8.84
C TRP A 23 10.77 5.04 7.88
N GLN A 24 9.87 4.84 6.93
CA GLN A 24 9.95 3.72 5.99
C GLN A 24 9.93 4.26 4.58
N LEU A 25 10.97 3.96 3.82
CA LEU A 25 10.99 4.15 2.38
C LEU A 25 10.58 2.85 1.69
N ARG A 26 9.60 2.92 0.80
CA ARG A 26 9.05 1.76 0.10
C ARG A 26 8.98 1.99 -1.40
N TYR A 27 9.51 1.04 -2.15
CA TYR A 27 9.25 0.89 -3.57
C TYR A 27 8.28 -0.26 -3.81
N ILE A 28 7.29 -0.04 -4.69
CA ILE A 28 6.35 -1.06 -5.14
C ILE A 28 6.42 -1.12 -6.66
N GLY A 29 6.86 -2.25 -7.19
CA GLY A 29 6.97 -2.49 -8.63
C GLY A 29 5.61 -2.64 -9.31
N GLN A 30 5.66 -2.71 -10.64
CA GLN A 30 4.48 -3.01 -11.43
C GLN A 30 3.91 -4.40 -11.08
N PRO A 31 2.59 -4.62 -11.25
CA PRO A 31 2.01 -5.96 -11.21
C PRO A 31 2.78 -6.89 -12.14
N GLU A 32 3.18 -8.06 -11.65
CA GLU A 32 3.73 -9.09 -12.51
C GLU A 32 2.70 -9.46 -13.59
N LEU A 33 3.12 -9.37 -14.85
CA LEU A 33 2.35 -9.86 -15.98
C LEU A 33 2.37 -11.38 -15.94
N GLY A 34 1.45 -11.96 -15.17
CA GLY A 34 1.28 -13.41 -15.02
C GLY A 34 -0.08 -13.89 -15.50
N ASP A 35 -0.32 -15.19 -15.33
CA ASP A 35 -1.59 -15.83 -15.65
C ASP A 35 -2.77 -15.09 -14.99
N LYS A 36 -3.79 -14.77 -15.80
CA LYS A 36 -5.03 -14.13 -15.34
C LYS A 36 -5.75 -14.97 -14.29
N SER A 37 -5.51 -16.28 -14.28
CA SER A 37 -6.04 -17.22 -13.29
C SER A 37 -5.49 -17.01 -11.87
N ARG A 38 -4.35 -16.32 -11.71
CA ARG A 38 -3.75 -16.10 -10.38
C ARG A 38 -4.72 -15.33 -9.49
N PRO A 39 -5.05 -15.86 -8.29
CA PRO A 39 -6.08 -15.30 -7.43
C PRO A 39 -5.67 -13.97 -6.78
N THR A 40 -4.38 -13.64 -6.79
CA THR A 40 -3.83 -12.42 -6.20
C THR A 40 -3.02 -11.60 -7.21
N ILE A 41 -2.78 -10.32 -6.88
CA ILE A 41 -1.80 -9.49 -7.60
C ILE A 41 -0.46 -9.63 -6.90
N VAL A 42 0.60 -9.90 -7.67
CA VAL A 42 1.97 -9.98 -7.16
C VAL A 42 2.80 -8.81 -7.69
N ARG A 43 3.65 -8.26 -6.81
CA ARG A 43 4.52 -7.13 -7.09
C ARG A 43 5.83 -7.30 -6.33
N SER A 44 6.92 -6.80 -6.91
CA SER A 44 8.15 -6.56 -6.16
C SER A 44 7.91 -5.46 -5.11
N SER A 45 8.36 -5.69 -3.88
CA SER A 45 8.32 -4.71 -2.79
C SER A 45 9.71 -4.61 -2.18
N ILE A 46 10.20 -3.39 -1.99
CA ILE A 46 11.42 -3.10 -1.24
C ILE A 46 11.03 -2.16 -0.12
N ASP A 47 11.42 -2.51 1.10
CA ASP A 47 11.12 -1.78 2.33
C ASP A 47 12.42 -1.51 3.09
N ILE A 48 12.67 -0.23 3.40
CA ILE A 48 13.90 0.22 4.07
C ILE A 48 13.52 1.14 5.23
N GLY A 49 14.07 0.86 6.42
CA GLY A 49 14.00 1.79 7.55
C GLY A 49 14.96 2.97 7.35
N CYS A 50 14.47 4.18 7.60
CA CYS A 50 15.19 5.42 7.38
C CYS A 50 15.05 6.38 8.58
N SER A 51 15.91 7.38 8.63
CA SER A 51 15.77 8.54 9.52
C SER A 51 14.65 9.47 9.03
N SER A 52 14.29 10.46 9.87
CA SER A 52 13.33 11.50 9.52
C SER A 52 13.76 12.43 8.39
N THR A 53 15.04 12.42 8.02
CA THR A 53 15.62 13.25 6.94
C THR A 53 15.42 12.67 5.54
N VAL A 54 14.72 11.53 5.42
CA VAL A 54 14.52 10.84 4.12
C VAL A 54 13.80 11.70 3.08
N VAL A 55 12.90 12.60 3.49
CA VAL A 55 12.17 13.47 2.56
C VAL A 55 13.12 14.51 1.94
N ASP A 56 13.98 15.12 2.75
CA ASP A 56 14.96 16.09 2.30
C ASP A 56 15.98 15.43 1.36
N PHE A 57 16.49 14.26 1.76
CA PHE A 57 17.39 13.46 0.94
C PHE A 57 16.80 13.13 -0.44
N LEU A 58 15.54 12.68 -0.51
CA LEU A 58 14.88 12.40 -1.78
C LEU A 58 14.68 13.67 -2.62
N THR A 59 14.37 14.79 -1.97
CA THR A 59 14.23 16.10 -2.63
C THR A 59 15.55 16.55 -3.25
N GLU A 60 16.67 16.38 -2.53
CA GLU A 60 18.02 16.65 -3.04
C GLU A 60 18.41 15.74 -4.22
N LEU A 61 17.91 14.50 -4.24
CA LEU A 61 18.04 13.60 -5.39
C LEU A 61 17.13 13.96 -6.58
N GLY A 62 16.33 15.01 -6.47
CA GLY A 62 15.45 15.51 -7.54
C GLY A 62 14.05 14.89 -7.55
N CYS A 63 13.68 14.12 -6.52
CA CYS A 63 12.30 13.66 -6.37
C CYS A 63 11.39 14.84 -6.02
N ARG A 64 10.12 14.75 -6.45
CA ARG A 64 9.08 15.72 -6.11
C ARG A 64 7.96 15.01 -5.36
N LEU A 65 7.41 15.68 -4.36
CA LEU A 65 6.22 15.19 -3.68
C LEU A 65 5.06 15.18 -4.67
N ASP A 66 4.50 14.00 -4.90
CA ASP A 66 3.31 13.81 -5.73
C ASP A 66 2.04 14.12 -4.93
N PHE A 67 1.81 13.34 -3.86
CA PHE A 67 0.73 13.57 -2.91
C PHE A 67 1.09 13.09 -1.51
N GLU A 68 0.34 13.56 -0.51
CA GLU A 68 0.44 13.14 0.89
C GLU A 68 -0.96 12.82 1.44
N TYR A 69 -1.07 11.75 2.23
CA TYR A 69 -2.30 11.37 2.91
C TYR A 69 -2.01 10.67 4.24
N MET A 70 -3.03 10.59 5.10
CA MET A 70 -2.98 9.81 6.33
C MET A 70 -3.93 8.61 6.22
N LEU A 71 -3.50 7.47 6.76
CA LEU A 71 -4.35 6.31 6.97
C LEU A 71 -4.63 6.19 8.47
N ARG A 72 -5.91 6.06 8.84
CA ARG A 72 -6.32 5.76 10.21
C ARG A 72 -7.25 4.56 10.20
N GLY A 73 -6.97 3.58 11.04
CA GLY A 73 -7.76 2.36 11.12
C GLY A 73 -7.04 1.23 11.86
N TYR A 74 -7.37 0.00 11.48
CA TYR A 74 -6.94 -1.21 12.18
C TYR A 74 -6.04 -2.07 11.29
N MET A 75 -5.07 -2.74 11.92
CA MET A 75 -4.27 -3.80 11.30
C MET A 75 -4.51 -5.10 12.06
N PHE A 76 -4.87 -6.15 11.33
CA PHE A 76 -4.97 -7.51 11.83
C PHE A 76 -3.90 -8.38 11.17
N ARG A 77 -3.44 -9.41 11.90
CA ARG A 77 -2.50 -10.40 11.38
C ARG A 77 -3.01 -11.82 11.61
N LYS A 78 -2.90 -12.66 10.59
CA LYS A 78 -3.09 -14.12 10.67
C LYS A 78 -1.85 -14.78 10.06
N GLY A 79 -0.93 -15.23 10.90
CA GLY A 79 0.39 -15.67 10.45
C GLY A 79 1.11 -14.56 9.66
N ARG A 80 1.47 -14.84 8.40
CA ARG A 80 2.11 -13.88 7.49
C ARG A 80 1.13 -12.94 6.77
N MET A 81 -0.17 -13.20 6.85
CA MET A 81 -1.21 -12.37 6.24
C MET A 81 -1.47 -11.13 7.09
N LYS A 82 -1.49 -9.98 6.42
CA LYS A 82 -1.81 -8.69 7.01
C LYS A 82 -3.10 -8.19 6.39
N VAL A 83 -4.09 -7.90 7.22
CA VAL A 83 -5.33 -7.21 6.82
C VAL A 83 -5.30 -5.81 7.38
N THR A 84 -5.49 -4.81 6.53
CA THR A 84 -5.68 -3.42 6.96
C THR A 84 -7.09 -2.97 6.64
N VAL A 85 -7.74 -2.30 7.58
CA VAL A 85 -9.06 -1.68 7.43
C VAL A 85 -8.91 -0.24 7.83
N SER A 86 -8.86 0.68 6.86
CA SER A 86 -8.49 2.08 7.13
C SER A 86 -9.29 3.09 6.32
N LYS A 87 -9.52 4.25 6.91
CA LYS A 87 -9.98 5.45 6.20
C LYS A 87 -8.78 6.26 5.72
N ILE A 88 -8.91 6.83 4.53
CA ILE A 88 -7.91 7.71 3.92
C ILE A 88 -8.35 9.14 4.16
N PHE A 89 -7.43 9.96 4.67
CA PHE A 89 -7.66 11.37 4.94
C PHE A 89 -6.69 12.21 4.11
N LYS A 90 -7.18 13.33 3.57
CA LYS A 90 -6.33 14.26 2.81
C LYS A 90 -5.52 15.13 3.78
N MET A 91 -4.21 15.18 3.61
CA MET A 91 -3.37 16.13 4.35
C MET A 91 -3.60 17.53 3.78
N GLY A 92 -4.21 18.40 4.60
CA GLY A 92 -4.25 19.83 4.34
C GLY A 92 -2.97 20.48 4.88
N GLN A 93 -2.43 21.47 4.17
CA GLN A 93 -1.30 22.26 4.67
C GLN A 93 -1.66 22.85 6.05
N GLY A 94 -0.93 22.42 7.09
CA GLY A 94 -1.03 22.99 8.44
C GLY A 94 -2.23 22.57 9.30
N LYS A 95 -3.06 21.60 8.90
CA LYS A 95 -4.17 21.14 9.75
C LYS A 95 -3.73 20.07 10.76
N MET A 96 -4.05 20.29 12.04
CA MET A 96 -3.95 19.30 13.11
C MET A 96 -4.80 18.05 12.78
N PRO A 97 -4.46 16.86 13.33
CA PRO A 97 -5.12 15.59 12.99
C PRO A 97 -6.65 15.56 13.15
N ASP A 98 -7.22 16.36 14.04
CA ASP A 98 -8.67 16.41 14.30
C ASP A 98 -9.47 17.18 13.24
N GLY A 99 -8.83 18.01 12.43
CA GLY A 99 -9.49 18.80 11.37
C GLY A 99 -9.45 18.15 9.99
N MET A 100 -9.10 16.87 9.92
CA MET A 100 -8.76 16.19 8.69
C MET A 100 -10.00 15.60 8.00
N GLU A 101 -10.15 15.87 6.71
CA GLU A 101 -11.30 15.42 5.93
C GLU A 101 -11.03 14.05 5.31
N ALA A 102 -11.94 13.10 5.55
CA ALA A 102 -11.88 11.79 4.93
C ALA A 102 -12.21 11.90 3.44
N ILE A 103 -11.40 11.25 2.59
CA ILE A 103 -11.60 11.26 1.14
C ILE A 103 -12.89 10.53 0.75
N SER A 104 -13.30 9.54 1.55
CA SER A 104 -14.56 8.83 1.36
C SER A 104 -15.17 8.40 2.70
N GLN A 105 -16.46 8.03 2.65
CA GLN A 105 -17.16 7.48 3.82
C GLN A 105 -16.83 6.00 4.06
N SER A 106 -16.34 5.30 3.04
CA SER A 106 -16.00 3.88 3.09
C SER A 106 -14.63 3.62 3.70
N TYR A 107 -14.43 2.40 4.21
CA TYR A 107 -13.11 1.91 4.58
C TYR A 107 -12.44 1.23 3.39
N LEU A 108 -11.14 1.45 3.24
CA LEU A 108 -10.29 0.64 2.37
C LEU A 108 -9.87 -0.61 3.15
N VAL A 109 -10.21 -1.79 2.60
CA VAL A 109 -9.76 -3.08 3.12
C VAL A 109 -8.72 -3.67 2.17
N GLU A 110 -7.52 -3.95 2.70
CA GLU A 110 -6.43 -4.61 1.95
C GLU A 110 -5.99 -5.87 2.69
N LEU A 111 -5.94 -6.99 1.99
CA LEU A 111 -5.25 -8.22 2.39
C LEU A 111 -3.94 -8.34 1.61
N SER A 112 -2.81 -8.39 2.32
CA SER A 112 -1.48 -8.51 1.71
C SER A 112 -0.57 -9.49 2.48
N VAL A 113 0.39 -10.06 1.76
CA VAL A 113 1.47 -10.90 2.30
C VAL A 113 2.79 -10.42 1.67
N LEU A 114 3.85 -10.33 2.48
CA LEU A 114 5.22 -10.22 1.99
C LEU A 114 5.85 -11.62 2.02
N ALA A 115 6.40 -12.05 0.88
CA ALA A 115 7.02 -13.35 0.74
C ALA A 115 8.15 -13.30 -0.30
N PRO A 116 9.15 -14.20 -0.21
CA PRO A 116 10.11 -14.43 -1.29
C PRO A 116 9.41 -14.80 -2.60
N SER A 117 10.04 -14.49 -3.73
CA SER A 117 9.56 -14.85 -5.06
C SER A 117 9.38 -16.36 -5.23
N GLY A 118 8.35 -16.78 -5.97
CA GLY A 118 8.08 -18.19 -6.29
C GLY A 118 7.22 -18.95 -5.28
N GLN A 119 6.67 -18.30 -4.24
CA GLN A 119 5.76 -18.94 -3.28
C GLN A 119 4.29 -18.85 -3.71
N ASP A 120 3.93 -19.50 -4.83
CA ASP A 120 2.59 -19.40 -5.41
C ASP A 120 1.46 -19.96 -4.52
N ALA A 121 1.76 -20.94 -3.66
CA ALA A 121 0.79 -21.52 -2.73
C ALA A 121 0.15 -20.47 -1.79
N ILE A 122 0.87 -19.38 -1.47
CA ILE A 122 0.36 -18.29 -0.64
C ILE A 122 -0.86 -17.62 -1.28
N ALA A 123 -0.88 -17.51 -2.60
CA ALA A 123 -1.97 -16.87 -3.32
C ALA A 123 -3.30 -17.62 -3.10
N GLU A 124 -3.22 -18.95 -3.05
CA GLU A 124 -4.38 -19.80 -2.79
C GLU A 124 -4.82 -19.74 -1.33
N ASP A 125 -3.88 -19.74 -0.39
CA ASP A 125 -4.19 -19.53 1.04
C ASP A 125 -4.88 -18.18 1.28
N MET A 126 -4.42 -17.12 0.59
CA MET A 126 -5.04 -15.79 0.65
C MET A 126 -6.47 -15.82 0.08
N ARG A 127 -6.70 -16.55 -1.01
CA ARG A 127 -8.03 -16.73 -1.61
C ARG A 127 -8.98 -17.43 -0.64
N ILE A 128 -8.57 -18.55 -0.06
CA ILE A 128 -9.36 -19.31 0.91
C ILE A 128 -9.69 -18.43 2.12
N PHE A 129 -8.72 -17.67 2.62
CA PHE A 129 -8.96 -16.75 3.73
C PHE A 129 -9.93 -15.62 3.35
N ALA A 130 -9.83 -15.06 2.15
CA ALA A 130 -10.78 -14.07 1.66
C ALA A 130 -12.22 -14.62 1.56
N GLU A 131 -12.39 -15.86 1.14
CA GLU A 131 -13.71 -16.53 1.12
C GLU A 131 -14.29 -16.70 2.53
N GLN A 132 -13.46 -17.00 3.53
CA GLN A 132 -13.88 -17.11 4.93
C GLN A 132 -14.35 -15.78 5.53
N LEU A 133 -13.96 -14.64 4.94
CA LEU A 133 -14.41 -13.32 5.40
C LEU A 133 -15.79 -12.93 4.86
N LYS A 134 -16.38 -13.73 3.95
CA LYS A 134 -17.75 -13.48 3.47
C LYS A 134 -18.78 -13.85 4.54
N PRO A 135 -19.89 -13.09 4.64
CA PRO A 135 -20.25 -11.93 3.83
C PRO A 135 -19.69 -10.60 4.37
N LEU A 136 -18.94 -10.59 5.48
CA LEU A 136 -18.50 -9.38 6.17
C LEU A 136 -17.66 -8.47 5.27
N VAL A 137 -16.73 -9.05 4.51
CA VAL A 137 -15.92 -8.34 3.52
C VAL A 137 -15.81 -9.20 2.27
N GLN A 138 -16.05 -8.58 1.12
CA GLN A 138 -15.81 -9.17 -0.19
C GLN A 138 -14.49 -8.62 -0.73
N LEU A 139 -13.45 -9.45 -0.71
CA LEU A 139 -12.14 -9.09 -1.25
C LEU A 139 -12.00 -9.61 -2.67
N GLU A 140 -11.69 -8.71 -3.59
CA GLU A 140 -11.47 -9.03 -5.00
C GLU A 140 -10.11 -8.52 -5.46
N LYS A 141 -9.60 -9.15 -6.52
CA LYS A 141 -8.43 -8.67 -7.23
C LYS A 141 -8.78 -7.35 -7.92
N ILE A 142 -8.05 -6.29 -7.61
CA ILE A 142 -8.26 -4.98 -8.26
C ILE A 142 -7.94 -5.07 -9.75
N ASP A 143 -8.92 -4.73 -10.60
CA ASP A 143 -8.69 -4.51 -12.02
C ASP A 143 -8.26 -3.06 -12.26
N TYR A 144 -6.96 -2.86 -12.48
CA TYR A 144 -6.38 -1.53 -12.71
C TYR A 144 -6.93 -0.84 -13.96
N LYS A 145 -7.49 -1.57 -14.92
CA LYS A 145 -8.12 -0.95 -16.10
C LYS A 145 -9.35 -0.14 -15.74
N ARG A 146 -10.04 -0.51 -14.66
CA ARG A 146 -11.22 0.20 -14.16
C ARG A 146 -10.87 1.50 -13.42
N LEU A 147 -9.59 1.74 -13.13
CA LEU A 147 -9.11 2.92 -12.40
C LEU A 147 -8.54 4.00 -13.33
N VAL A 148 -8.39 3.72 -14.64
CA VAL A 148 -7.93 4.69 -15.64
C VAL A 148 -9.17 5.28 -16.32
N HIS A 149 -9.85 6.18 -15.62
CA HIS A 149 -10.91 7.03 -16.16
C HIS A 149 -10.61 8.48 -15.79
#